data_AF-A0A357NBK1-F1
#
_entry.id   AF-A0A357NBK1-F1
#
_cell.length_a   1.000
_cell.length_b   1.000
_cell.length_c   1.000
_cell.angle_alpha   90.00
_cell.angle_beta   90.00
_cell.angle_gamma   90.00
#
_symmetry.space_group_name_H-M   'P 1'
#
loop_
_entity.id
_entity.type
_entity.pdbx_description
1 polymer ?
#
loop_
_entity_poly.entity_id
_entity_poly.type
_entity_poly.pdbx_seq_one_letter_code
_entity_poly.pdbx_strand_id
1 'polypeptide(L)' 'MAETLKQKRARARKIIPILQQTYPDAKCSLRFGNALELLVATILSAQCTDVRVNKITEQLFREYVS' A
#
# COMPACT_ATOMS: atom_id res chain seq x y z
N MET A 1 -10.01 -13.50 -27.35
CA MET A 1 -9.49 -14.59 -26.50
C MET A 1 -8.78 -13.99 -25.30
N ALA A 2 -8.97 -14.54 -24.10
CA ALA A 2 -8.22 -14.13 -22.92
C ALA A 2 -6.79 -14.70 -22.96
N GLU A 3 -5.81 -13.96 -22.42
CA GLU A 3 -4.42 -14.43 -22.29
C GLU A 3 -4.32 -15.70 -21.41
N THR A 4 -3.44 -16.63 -21.79
CA THR A 4 -3.06 -17.80 -20.97
C THR A 4 -2.21 -17.39 -19.76
N LEU A 5 -2.14 -18.24 -18.72
CA LEU A 5 -1.29 -18.01 -17.54
C LEU A 5 0.19 -17.83 -17.90
N LYS A 6 0.69 -18.57 -18.89
CA LYS A 6 2.08 -18.48 -19.38
C LYS A 6 2.36 -17.08 -19.96
N GLN A 7 1.43 -16.56 -20.77
CA GLN A 7 1.53 -15.23 -21.36
C GLN A 7 1.46 -14.13 -20.28
N LYS A 8 0.53 -14.23 -19.31
CA LYS A 8 0.43 -13.29 -18.18
C LYS A 8 1.74 -13.22 -17.37
N ARG A 9 2.34 -14.36 -17.04
CA ARG A 9 3.63 -14.43 -16.32
C ARG A 9 4.80 -13.85 -17.13
N ALA A 10 4.80 -14.04 -18.44
CA ALA A 10 5.82 -13.45 -19.31
C ALA A 10 5.70 -11.92 -19.39
N ARG A 11 4.47 -11.40 -19.46
CA ARG A 11 4.19 -9.97 -19.44
C ARG A 11 4.55 -9.33 -18.10
N ALA A 12 4.15 -9.93 -16.97
CA ALA A 12 4.49 -9.44 -15.63
C ALA A 12 6.02 -9.33 -15.42
N ARG A 13 6.79 -10.33 -15.87
CA ARG A 13 8.26 -10.31 -15.81
C ARG A 13 8.91 -9.15 -16.58
N LYS A 14 8.25 -8.64 -17.63
CA LYS A 14 8.71 -7.44 -18.36
C LYS A 14 8.28 -6.14 -17.67
N ILE A 15 7.12 -6.13 -17.02
CA ILE A 15 6.55 -4.94 -16.37
C ILE A 15 7.26 -4.60 -15.05
N ILE A 16 7.59 -5.60 -14.23
CA ILE A 16 8.22 -5.39 -12.92
C ILE A 16 9.48 -4.49 -12.98
N PRO A 17 10.48 -4.74 -13.85
CA PRO A 17 11.67 -3.88 -13.90
C PRO A 17 11.36 -2.46 -14.36
N ILE A 18 10.37 -2.28 -15.24
CA ILE A 18 9.91 -0.95 -15.67
C ILE A 18 9.31 -0.20 -14.47
N LEU A 19 8.43 -0.85 -13.69
CA LEU A 19 7.85 -0.23 -12.50
C LEU A 19 8.90 0.12 -11.45
N GLN A 20 9.90 -0.75 -11.24
CA GLN A 20 11.01 -0.48 -10.33
C GLN A 20 11.87 0.71 -10.76
N GLN A 21 12.10 0.88 -12.07
CA GLN A 21 12.84 2.02 -12.61
C GLN A 21 12.02 3.32 -12.59
N THR A 22 10.72 3.24 -12.90
CA THR A 22 9.82 4.40 -12.93
C THR A 22 9.50 4.93 -11.53
N TYR A 23 9.39 4.04 -10.53
CA TYR A 23 9.05 4.39 -9.16
C TYR A 23 10.06 3.82 -8.15
N PRO A 24 11.33 4.30 -8.17
CA PRO A 24 12.41 3.74 -7.35
C PRO A 24 12.16 3.89 -5.85
N ASP A 25 11.41 4.92 -5.45
CA ASP A 25 11.12 5.25 -4.05
C ASP A 25 9.71 4.81 -3.59
N ALA A 26 9.03 3.95 -4.36
CA ALA A 26 7.69 3.47 -4.00
C ALA A 26 7.72 2.74 -2.64
N LYS A 27 6.99 3.30 -1.67
CA LYS A 27 6.87 2.78 -0.29
C LYS A 27 5.41 2.81 0.15
N CYS A 28 5.11 2.16 1.27
CA CYS A 28 3.81 2.30 1.92
C CYS A 28 3.54 3.78 2.25
N SER A 29 2.38 4.27 1.84
CA SER A 29 1.90 5.64 2.01
C SER A 29 1.24 5.89 3.37
N LEU A 30 0.86 4.83 4.08
CA LEU A 30 0.29 4.90 5.43
C LEU A 30 1.38 5.20 6.45
N ARG A 31 1.11 6.10 7.38
CA ARG A 31 1.98 6.45 8.51
C ARG A 31 1.64 5.57 9.71
N PHE A 32 2.65 4.88 10.23
CA PHE A 32 2.55 3.99 11.38
C PHE A 32 3.93 3.84 12.04
N GLY A 33 3.95 3.59 13.35
CA GLY A 33 5.15 3.32 14.14
C GLY A 33 5.36 1.83 14.46
N ASN A 34 4.33 0.99 14.35
CA ASN A 34 4.39 -0.44 14.67
C ASN A 34 3.39 -1.27 13.85
N ALA A 35 3.43 -2.59 14.01
CA ALA A 35 2.59 -3.53 13.25
C ALA A 35 1.08 -3.40 13.55
N LEU A 36 0.70 -3.05 14.79
CA LEU A 36 -0.70 -2.86 15.18
C LEU A 36 -1.27 -1.60 14.52
N GLU A 37 -0.53 -0.50 14.53
CA GLU A 37 -0.90 0.74 13.84
C GLU A 37 -1.06 0.52 12.33
N LEU A 38 -0.15 -0.24 11.70
CA LEU A 38 -0.28 -0.57 10.27
C LEU A 38 -1.54 -1.39 9.99
N LEU A 39 -1.86 -2.38 10.84
CA LEU A 39 -3.08 -3.18 10.70
C LEU A 39 -4.32 -2.29 10.76
N VAL A 40 -4.42 -1.42 11.76
CA VAL A 40 -5.55 -0.50 11.91
C VAL A 40 -5.63 0.48 10.74
N ALA A 41 -4.51 1.08 10.33
CA ALA A 41 -4.46 1.99 9.19
C ALA A 41 -4.89 1.31 7.88
N THR A 42 -4.54 0.03 7.69
CA THR A 42 -4.94 -0.78 6.53
C THR A 42 -6.44 -1.06 6.52
N ILE A 43 -7.04 -1.32 7.68
CA ILE A 43 -8.49 -1.50 7.79
C ILE A 43 -9.21 -0.20 7.43
N LEU A 44 -8.72 0.95 7.94
CA LEU A 44 -9.28 2.26 7.68
C LEU A 44 -9.07 2.76 6.24
N SER A 45 -8.05 2.25 5.54
CA SER A 45 -7.80 2.61 4.14
C SER A 45 -8.79 1.97 3.16
N ALA A 46 -9.60 1.01 3.61
CA ALA A 46 -10.66 0.44 2.80
C ALA A 46 -11.61 1.55 2.31
N GLN A 47 -11.71 1.72 0.99
CA GLN A 47 -12.53 2.75 0.33
C GLN A 47 -12.23 4.20 0.80
N CYS A 48 -11.01 4.45 1.27
CA CYS A 48 -10.56 5.75 1.73
C CYS A 48 -9.20 6.10 1.10
N THR A 49 -8.82 7.38 1.12
CA THR A 49 -7.49 7.80 0.65
C THR A 49 -6.49 7.76 1.80
N ASP A 50 -5.25 7.34 1.52
CA ASP A 50 -4.19 7.29 2.53
C ASP A 50 -3.95 8.65 3.20
N VAL A 51 -4.14 9.75 2.46
CA VAL A 51 -4.07 11.11 3.01
C VAL A 51 -5.10 11.34 4.11
N ARG A 52 -6.34 10.86 3.94
CA ARG A 52 -7.38 10.98 4.97
C ARG A 52 -7.13 10.01 6.12
N VAL A 53 -6.71 8.78 5.84
CA VAL A 53 -6.34 7.82 6.88
C VAL A 53 -5.24 8.41 7.78
N ASN A 54 -4.15 8.91 7.20
CA ASN A 54 -3.04 9.50 7.93
C ASN A 54 -3.44 10.68 8.83
N LYS A 55 -4.41 11.50 8.42
CA LYS A 55 -4.93 12.61 9.23
C LYS A 55 -5.70 12.11 10.46
N ILE A 56 -6.47 11.03 10.31
CA ILE A 56 -7.28 10.47 11.39
C ILE A 56 -6.42 9.63 12.34
N THR A 57 -5.52 8.82 11.80
CA THR A 57 -4.66 7.94 12.59
C THR A 57 -3.70 8.72 13.47
N GLU A 58 -3.30 9.93 13.09
CA GLU A 58 -2.45 10.79 13.90
C GLU A 58 -3.04 11.06 15.30
N GLN A 59 -4.35 11.36 15.38
CA GLN A 59 -5.03 11.54 16.66
C GLN A 59 -5.41 10.19 17.28
N LEU A 60 -5.93 9.25 16.48
CA LEU A 60 -6.38 7.94 16.96
C LEU A 60 -5.26 7.18 17.68
N PHE A 61 -4.05 7.15 17.13
CA PHE A 61 -2.94 6.41 17.72
C PHE A 61 -2.43 7.07 18.98
N ARG A 62 -2.38 8.41 19.03
CA ARG A 62 -2.06 9.14 20.28
C ARG A 62 -3.01 8.85 21.42
N GLU A 63 -4.29 8.60 21.13
CA GLU A 63 -5.32 8.40 22.15
C GLU A 63 -5.47 6.93 22.59
N TYR A 64 -5.31 5.97 21.65
CA TYR A 64 -5.68 4.57 21.90
C TYR A 64 -4.55 3.55 21.74
N VAL A 65 -3.43 3.92 21.13
CA VAL A 65 -2.37 2.98 20.75
C VAL A 65 -1.03 3.55 21.22
N SER A 66 -0.78 3.47 22.53
CA SER A 66 0.52 3.77 23.15
C SER A 66 1.36 2.50 23.32
#